data_AF-A0A1W9SDP8-F1
#
_entry.id   AF-A0A1W9SDP8-F1
#
_cell.length_a   1.000
_cell.length_b   1.000
_cell.length_c   1.000
_cell.angle_alpha   90.00
_cell.angle_beta   90.00
_cell.angle_gamma   90.00
#
_symmetry.space_group_name_H-M   'P 1'
#
loop_
_entity.id
_entity.type
_entity.pdbx_description
1 polymer ?
#
loop_
_entity_poly.entity_id
_entity_poly.type
_entity_poly.pdbx_seq_one_letter_code
_entity_poly.pdbx_strand_id
1 'polypeptide(L)' 'MLDRVQKVLDKVRPSLQADGGDVELVAVEENIVKVRLTGACGGCPFSQMTLKNGIEKIVKEEIPEIIEVVAV' A
#
# COMPACT_ATOMS: atom_id res chain seq x y z
N MET A 1 -5.18 -0.13 15.01
CA MET A 1 -4.63 0.66 13.88
C MET A 1 -4.25 -0.26 12.73
N LEU A 2 -3.48 -1.33 12.98
CA LEU A 2 -3.21 -2.41 12.03
C LEU A 2 -4.47 -2.93 11.32
N ASP A 3 -5.53 -3.30 12.05
CA ASP A 3 -6.79 -3.78 11.45
C ASP A 3 -7.44 -2.81 10.46
N ARG A 4 -7.36 -1.50 10.72
CA ARG A 4 -7.93 -0.48 9.83
C ARG A 4 -7.13 -0.43 8.53
N VAL A 5 -5.81 -0.35 8.64
CA VAL A 5 -4.90 -0.33 7.48
C VAL A 5 -5.07 -1.62 6.68
N GLN A 6 -5.14 -2.78 7.33
CA GLN A 6 -5.32 -4.07 6.69
C GLN A 6 -6.63 -4.13 5.89
N LYS A 7 -7.75 -3.68 6.47
CA LYS A 7 -9.03 -3.60 5.75
C LYS A 7 -8.97 -2.70 4.51
N VAL A 8 -8.25 -1.58 4.60
CA VAL A 8 -8.07 -0.70 3.45
C VAL A 8 -7.22 -1.39 2.38
N LEU A 9 -6.12 -2.01 2.77
CA LEU A 9 -5.25 -2.77 1.85
C LEU A 9 -5.99 -3.93 1.19
N ASP A 10 -6.84 -4.66 1.90
CA ASP A 10 -7.66 -5.73 1.33
C ASP A 10 -8.68 -5.23 0.30
N LYS A 11 -9.11 -3.96 0.37
CA LYS A 11 -9.95 -3.33 -0.67
C LYS A 11 -9.17 -2.97 -1.94
N VAL A 12 -7.89 -2.59 -1.82
CA VAL A 12 -7.05 -2.27 -3.00
C VAL A 12 -6.38 -3.48 -3.63
N ARG A 13 -6.19 -4.56 -2.88
CA ARG A 13 -5.60 -5.82 -3.37
C ARG A 13 -6.18 -6.33 -4.69
N PRO A 14 -7.50 -6.39 -4.91
CA PRO A 14 -8.06 -6.85 -6.18
C PRO A 14 -7.62 -5.99 -7.37
N SER A 15 -7.55 -4.66 -7.18
CA SER A 15 -7.06 -3.74 -8.21
C SER A 15 -5.57 -3.95 -8.46
N LEU A 16 -4.77 -4.05 -7.40
CA LEU A 16 -3.33 -4.31 -7.51
C LEU A 16 -3.04 -5.64 -8.23
N GLN A 17 -3.81 -6.68 -7.93
CA GLN A 17 -3.71 -8.00 -8.56
C GLN A 17 -4.14 -7.98 -10.03
N ALA A 18 -5.10 -7.13 -10.41
CA ALA A 18 -5.46 -6.93 -11.82
C ALA A 18 -4.31 -6.29 -12.62
N ASP A 19 -3.52 -5.41 -11.99
CA ASP A 19 -2.29 -4.84 -12.55
C ASP A 19 -1.07 -5.81 -12.46
N GLY A 20 -1.27 -7.01 -11.90
CA GLY A 20 -0.23 -8.04 -11.76
C GLY A 20 0.69 -7.87 -10.55
N GLY A 21 0.32 -7.00 -9.61
CA GLY A 21 1.02 -6.79 -8.34
C GLY A 21 0.25 -7.30 -7.12
N ASP A 22 0.84 -7.17 -5.94
CA ASP A 22 0.15 -7.34 -4.66
C ASP A 22 0.84 -6.45 -3.61
N VAL A 23 0.17 -6.26 -2.47
CA VAL A 23 0.68 -5.50 -1.33
C VAL A 23 0.54 -6.32 -0.05
N GLU A 24 1.60 -6.32 0.74
CA GLU A 24 1.63 -6.89 2.07
C GLU A 24 1.91 -5.81 3.10
N LEU A 25 1.13 -5.80 4.19
CA LEU A 25 1.40 -4.93 5.32
C LEU A 25 2.58 -5.48 6.13
N VAL A 26 3.64 -4.70 6.27
CA VAL A 26 4.84 -5.09 7.03
C VAL A 26 4.75 -4.58 8.46
N ALA A 27 4.51 -3.28 8.63
CA ALA A 27 4.41 -2.65 9.95
C ALA A 27 3.68 -1.30 9.88
N VAL A 28 3.23 -0.81 11.02
CA VAL A 28 2.72 0.55 11.18
C VAL A 28 3.44 1.17 12.38
N GLU A 29 4.24 2.21 12.13
CA GLU A 29 5.08 2.88 13.14
C GLU A 29 4.86 4.39 13.03
N GLU A 30 4.54 5.06 14.13
CA GLU A 30 4.41 6.53 14.18
C GLU A 30 3.51 7.14 13.08
N ASN A 31 2.43 6.44 12.72
CA ASN A 31 1.52 6.79 11.62
C ASN A 31 2.13 6.68 10.20
N ILE A 32 3.24 5.96 10.07
CA ILE A 32 3.85 5.55 8.81
C ILE A 32 3.49 4.09 8.57
N VAL A 33 2.90 3.79 7.42
CA VAL A 33 2.59 2.41 7.02
C VAL A 33 3.72 1.88 6.16
N LYS A 34 4.39 0.83 6.63
CA LYS A 34 5.37 0.09 5.84
C LYS A 34 4.66 -1.05 5.11
N VAL A 35 4.73 -1.03 3.79
CA VAL A 35 4.17 -2.08 2.93
C VAL A 35 5.25 -2.69 2.07
N ARG A 36 5.10 -3.96 1.72
CA ARG A 36 5.93 -4.63 0.72
C ARG A 36 5.10 -4.79 -0.53
N LEU A 37 5.60 -4.31 -1.66
CA LEU A 37 4.98 -4.51 -2.97
C LEU A 37 5.56 -5.78 -3.60
N THR A 38 4.72 -6.70 -4.03
CA THR A 38 5.12 -7.96 -4.66
C THR A 38 4.50 -8.11 -6.07
N GLY A 39 5.01 -9.04 -6.88
CA GLY A 39 4.47 -9.34 -8.21
C GLY A 39 5.19 -8.66 -9.38
N ALA A 40 4.51 -8.52 -10.53
CA ALA A 40 5.04 -7.93 -11.76
C ALA A 40 5.56 -6.50 -11.54
N CYS A 41 5.00 -5.81 -10.55
CA CYS A 41 5.39 -4.46 -10.18
C CYS A 41 6.65 -4.40 -9.31
N GLY A 42 7.18 -5.52 -8.84
CA GLY A 42 8.44 -5.59 -8.08
C GLY A 42 9.68 -5.29 -8.93
N GLY A 43 9.61 -5.48 -10.26
CA GLY A 43 10.77 -5.32 -11.15
C GLY A 43 10.92 -3.96 -11.85
N CYS A 44 9.83 -3.16 -11.93
CA CYS A 44 9.84 -1.87 -12.61
C CYS A 44 9.72 -0.72 -11.60
N PRO A 45 10.73 0.16 -11.44
CA PRO A 45 10.69 1.26 -10.47
C PRO A 45 9.55 2.25 -10.75
N PHE A 46 9.13 2.37 -12.01
CA PHE A 46 8.02 3.25 -12.40
C PHE A 46 6.66 2.71 -11.91
N SER A 47 6.46 1.40 -11.98
CA SER A 47 5.24 0.75 -11.49
C SER A 47 5.16 0.80 -9.97
N GLN A 48 6.28 0.60 -9.25
CA GLN A 48 6.30 0.72 -7.79
C GLN A 48 5.88 2.11 -7.31
N MET A 49 6.39 3.17 -7.94
CA MET A 49 6.05 4.54 -7.56
C MET A 49 4.56 4.84 -7.77
N THR A 50 4.01 4.42 -8.91
CA THR A 50 2.59 4.66 -9.24
C THR A 50 1.66 3.92 -8.27
N LEU A 51 1.96 2.66 -7.95
CA LEU A 51 1.15 1.87 -7.02
C LEU A 51 1.26 2.38 -5.59
N LYS A 52 2.47 2.70 -5.14
CA LYS A 52 2.70 3.33 -3.83
C LYS A 52 1.83 4.57 -3.69
N ASN A 53 1.82 5.45 -4.68
CA ASN A 53 1.02 6.67 -4.65
C ASN A 53 -0.49 6.38 -4.62
N GLY A 54 -0.95 5.36 -5.36
CA GLY A 54 -2.36 4.93 -5.33
C GLY A 54 -2.78 4.41 -3.96
N ILE A 55 -1.97 3.53 -3.37
CA ILE A 55 -2.21 2.98 -2.02
C ILE A 55 -2.18 4.09 -0.98
N GLU A 56 -1.17 4.97 -1.03
CA GLU A 56 -1.02 6.08 -0.10
C GLU A 56 -2.23 7.00 -0.11
N LYS A 57 -2.75 7.33 -1.30
CA LYS A 57 -3.94 8.16 -1.44
C LYS A 57 -5.16 7.52 -0.76
N ILE A 58 -5.42 6.25 -1.05
CA ILE A 58 -6.59 5.52 -0.52
C ILE A 58 -6.47 5.33 0.99
N VAL A 59 -5.27 5.02 1.48
CA VAL A 59 -5.00 4.91 2.93
C VAL A 59 -5.23 6.25 3.63
N LYS A 60 -4.79 7.36 3.05
CA LYS A 60 -5.04 8.71 3.60
C LYS A 60 -6.51 9.12 3.54
N GLU A 61 -7.25 8.70 2.51
CA GLU A 61 -8.70 8.96 2.40
C GLU A 61 -9.51 8.21 3.47
N GLU A 62 -9.20 6.94 3.74
CA GLU A 62 -9.90 6.15 4.78
C GLU A 62 -9.32 6.37 6.21
N ILE A 63 -8.04 6.72 6.30
CA ILE A 63 -7.30 6.88 7.55
C ILE A 63 -6.43 8.16 7.44
N PRO A 64 -7.02 9.34 7.65
CA PRO A 64 -6.31 10.63 7.56
C PRO A 64 -5.23 10.81 8.64
N GLU A 65 -5.17 9.91 9.64
CA GLU A 65 -4.12 9.86 10.65
C GLU A 65 -2.77 9.41 10.06
N ILE A 66 -2.77 8.68 8.93
CA ILE A 66 -1.54 8.22 8.27
C ILE A 66 -0.83 9.38 7.57
N ILE A 67 0.45 9.57 7.91
CA ILE A 67 1.27 10.67 7.40
C ILE A 67 1.95 10.23 6.09
N GLU A 68 2.41 8.99 6.03
CA GLU A 68 3.17 8.46 4.91
C GLU A 68 2.98 6.94 4.75
N VAL A 69 3.09 6.45 3.52
CA VAL A 69 3.23 5.03 3.21
C VAL A 69 4.61 4.81 2.61
N VAL A 70 5.35 3.81 3.09
CA VAL A 70 6.70 3.47 2.62
C VAL A 70 6.70 2.06 2.05
N ALA A 71 7.23 1.91 0.84
CA ALA A 71 7.49 0.59 0.26
C ALA A 71 8.86 0.08 0.72
N VAL A 72 8.92 -1.14 1.27
CA VAL A 72 10.14 -1.80 1.77
C VAL A 72 10.46 -3.11 1.05
#